data_AF-A0A502G377-F1
#
_entry.id   AF-A0A502G377-F1
#
_cell.length_a   1.000
_cell.length_b   1.000
_cell.length_c   1.000
_cell.angle_alpha   90.00
_cell.angle_beta   90.00
_cell.angle_gamma   90.00
#
_symmetry.space_group_name_H-M   'P 1'
#
loop_
_entity.id
_entity.type
_entity.pdbx_description
1 polymer ?
#
loop_
_entity_poly.entity_id
_entity_poly.type
_entity_poly.pdbx_seq_one_letter_code
_entity_poly.pdbx_strand_id
1 'polypeptide(L)'
;MGTLPVMSRTKWDRLVAAFRRADEKMKAIGIEHTAAFERYYIEREKIGERPVAPNRPALKYPKPIEQMTIAEIKATPVEPSAAYAAYEAELAEWQAKAEELEAAITGDVDARWEAAVDAQDAAAQAIFAEPAPNIAALFFKINLVEEEYRGCDPSDKVTKLVFADVRRLMSGGAA
;
A
#
# COMPACT_ATOMS: atom_id res chain seq x y z
N MET A 1 -18.83 8.47 39.74
CA MET A 1 -19.25 8.78 38.37
C MET A 1 -18.36 9.89 37.85
N GLY A 2 -17.28 9.55 37.13
CA GLY A 2 -16.43 10.55 36.50
C GLY A 2 -16.97 10.81 35.10
N THR A 3 -17.39 12.04 34.82
CA THR A 3 -17.65 12.48 33.45
C THR A 3 -16.34 12.34 32.68
N LEU A 4 -16.29 11.37 31.76
CA LEU A 4 -15.15 11.24 30.84
C LEU A 4 -14.96 12.59 30.13
N PRO A 5 -13.71 13.09 30.03
CA PRO A 5 -13.47 14.41 29.47
C PRO A 5 -14.02 14.45 28.04
N VAL A 6 -15.03 15.29 27.84
CA VAL A 6 -15.58 15.56 26.51
C VAL A 6 -14.51 16.36 25.77
N MET A 7 -13.99 15.82 24.67
CA MET A 7 -13.08 16.59 23.81
C MET A 7 -13.78 17.89 23.40
N SER A 8 -13.05 19.01 23.49
CA SER A 8 -13.60 20.28 23.05
C SER A 8 -13.86 20.25 21.54
N ARG A 9 -15.01 20.80 21.13
CA ARG A 9 -15.39 20.90 19.72
C ARG A 9 -14.30 21.60 18.88
N THR A 10 -13.65 22.61 19.46
CA THR A 10 -12.52 23.32 18.83
C THR A 10 -11.34 22.40 18.53
N LYS A 11 -11.01 21.44 19.41
CA LYS A 11 -9.93 20.47 19.13
C LYS A 11 -10.34 19.53 18.01
N TRP A 12 -11.57 19.01 18.06
CA TRP A 12 -12.11 18.15 17.01
C TRP A 12 -12.09 18.82 15.63
N ASP A 13 -12.59 20.04 15.54
CA ASP A 13 -12.67 20.77 14.28
C ASP A 13 -11.26 21.03 13.70
N ARG A 14 -10.25 21.24 14.55
CA ARG A 14 -8.84 21.35 14.11
C ARG A 14 -8.30 20.03 13.54
N LEU A 15 -8.63 18.89 14.15
CA LEU A 15 -8.23 17.57 13.67
C LEU A 15 -8.88 17.26 12.32
N VAL A 16 -10.19 17.50 12.20
CA VAL A 16 -10.92 17.33 10.93
C VAL A 16 -10.36 18.26 9.84
N ALA A 17 -10.06 19.52 10.17
CA ALA A 17 -9.44 20.45 9.23
C ALA A 17 -8.02 20.00 8.80
N ALA A 18 -7.24 19.41 9.71
CA ALA A 18 -5.93 18.86 9.38
C ALA A 18 -6.05 17.65 8.43
N PHE A 19 -6.96 16.73 8.72
CA PHE A 19 -7.24 15.59 7.84
C PHE A 19 -7.70 16.04 6.46
N ARG A 20 -8.68 16.95 6.35
CA ARG A 20 -9.17 17.43 5.05
C ARG A 20 -8.07 18.06 4.20
N ARG A 21 -7.16 18.82 4.81
CA ARG A 21 -6.00 19.38 4.10
C ARG A 21 -5.03 18.31 3.63
N ALA A 22 -4.79 17.28 4.43
CA ALA A 22 -3.93 16.16 4.06
C ALA A 22 -4.57 15.33 2.93
N ASP A 23 -5.86 15.03 3.03
CA ASP A 23 -6.66 14.33 2.03
C ASP A 23 -6.71 15.07 0.69
N GLU A 24 -6.97 16.38 0.70
CA GLU A 24 -6.97 17.21 -0.51
C GLU A 24 -5.59 17.22 -1.19
N LYS A 25 -4.52 17.34 -0.40
CA LYS A 25 -3.15 17.29 -0.91
C LYS A 25 -2.82 15.91 -1.47
N MET A 26 -3.19 14.84 -0.77
CA MET A 26 -3.01 13.46 -1.22
C MET A 26 -3.71 13.29 -2.58
N LYS A 27 -5.02 13.59 -2.67
CA LYS A 27 -5.79 13.47 -3.92
C LYS A 27 -5.18 14.25 -5.09
N ALA A 28 -4.68 15.46 -4.86
CA ALA A 28 -3.99 16.24 -5.89
C ALA A 28 -2.72 15.54 -6.40
N ILE A 29 -1.87 15.04 -5.50
CA ILE A 29 -0.66 14.30 -5.86
C ILE A 29 -1.02 12.95 -6.50
N GLY A 30 -2.11 12.29 -6.11
CA GLY A 30 -2.56 11.04 -6.70
C GLY A 30 -2.91 11.15 -8.18
N ILE A 31 -3.42 12.31 -8.61
CA ILE A 31 -3.65 12.60 -10.03
C ILE A 31 -2.31 12.71 -10.78
N GLU A 32 -1.33 13.42 -10.21
CA GLU A 32 0.02 13.50 -10.77
C GLU A 32 0.70 12.11 -10.83
N HIS A 33 0.56 11.32 -9.77
CA HIS A 33 1.10 9.97 -9.63
C HIS A 33 0.53 9.04 -10.70
N THR A 34 -0.79 9.02 -10.86
CA THR A 34 -1.46 8.23 -11.90
C THR A 34 -0.96 8.61 -13.30
N ALA A 35 -0.90 9.91 -13.61
CA ALA A 35 -0.44 10.39 -14.91
C ALA A 35 1.05 10.05 -15.17
N ALA A 36 1.90 10.09 -14.13
CA ALA A 36 3.30 9.70 -14.25
C ALA A 36 3.44 8.19 -14.52
N PHE A 37 2.65 7.34 -13.85
CA PHE A 37 2.65 5.90 -14.11
C PHE A 37 2.11 5.55 -15.49
N GLU A 38 1.05 6.22 -15.96
CA GLU A 38 0.56 6.07 -17.34
C GLU A 38 1.66 6.42 -18.35
N ARG A 39 2.37 7.54 -18.14
CA ARG A 39 3.51 7.92 -18.97
C ARG A 39 4.65 6.90 -18.89
N TYR A 40 4.97 6.40 -17.70
CA TYR A 40 5.98 5.37 -17.52
C TYR A 40 5.65 4.13 -18.35
N TYR A 41 4.41 3.63 -18.32
CA TYR A 41 4.04 2.46 -19.12
C TYR A 41 4.15 2.72 -20.63
N ILE A 42 3.74 3.90 -21.10
CA ILE A 42 3.89 4.30 -22.52
C ILE A 42 5.37 4.37 -22.94
N GLU A 43 6.24 4.95 -22.10
CA GLU A 43 7.66 5.05 -22.41
C GLU A 43 8.36 3.68 -22.29
N ARG A 44 7.93 2.84 -21.34
CA ARG A 44 8.45 1.48 -21.14
C ARG A 44 8.20 0.61 -22.35
N GLU A 45 7.07 0.76 -23.05
CA GLU A 45 6.81 0.04 -24.30
C GLU A 45 7.89 0.31 -25.37
N LYS A 46 8.56 1.47 -25.33
CA LYS A 46 9.62 1.83 -26.29
C LYS A 46 10.96 1.15 -26.01
N ILE A 47 11.19 0.64 -24.80
CA ILE A 47 12.43 -0.09 -24.47
C ILE A 47 12.42 -1.53 -25.03
N GLY A 48 11.29 -1.96 -25.61
CA GLY A 48 11.08 -3.29 -26.17
C GLY A 48 10.43 -4.25 -25.18
N GLU A 49 9.98 -5.39 -25.70
CA GLU A 49 9.37 -6.44 -24.88
C GLU A 49 10.37 -7.03 -23.89
N ARG A 50 9.85 -7.48 -22.74
CA ARG A 50 10.64 -8.24 -21.79
C ARG A 50 11.19 -9.49 -22.49
N PRO A 51 12.50 -9.80 -22.38
CA PRO A 51 13.06 -11.03 -22.92
C PRO A 51 12.27 -12.26 -22.46
N VAL A 52 12.04 -13.20 -23.37
CA VAL A 52 11.31 -14.44 -23.10
C VAL A 52 12.28 -15.51 -22.66
N ALA A 53 11.98 -16.17 -21.53
CA ALA A 53 12.81 -17.26 -21.04
C ALA A 53 12.88 -18.39 -22.09
N PRO A 54 14.08 -18.89 -22.45
CA PRO A 54 14.18 -20.01 -23.36
C PRO A 54 13.58 -21.26 -22.73
N ASN A 55 13.06 -22.16 -23.56
CA ASN A 55 12.57 -23.46 -23.10
C ASN A 55 13.68 -24.17 -22.34
N ARG A 56 13.45 -24.48 -21.06
CA ARG A 56 14.37 -25.30 -20.29
C ARG A 56 14.34 -26.71 -20.90
N PRO A 57 15.48 -27.29 -21.31
CA PRO A 57 15.51 -28.72 -21.59
C PRO A 57 15.04 -29.46 -20.33
N ALA A 58 14.27 -30.53 -20.50
CA ALA A 58 13.85 -31.35 -19.38
C ALA A 58 15.10 -31.73 -18.57
N LEU A 59 15.09 -31.41 -17.27
CA LEU A 59 16.17 -31.77 -16.37
C LEU A 59 16.35 -33.28 -16.44
N LYS A 60 17.50 -33.72 -16.95
CA LYS A 60 17.87 -35.14 -16.95
C LYS A 60 18.35 -35.49 -15.56
N TYR A 61 17.39 -35.70 -14.67
CA TYR A 61 17.69 -36.31 -13.38
C TYR A 61 18.22 -37.73 -13.60
N PRO A 62 19.24 -38.17 -12.85
CA PRO A 62 19.81 -39.51 -12.99
C PRO A 62 18.82 -40.63 -12.62
N LYS A 63 17.74 -40.31 -11.91
CA LYS A 63 16.60 -41.17 -11.57
C LYS A 63 15.34 -40.29 -11.43
N PRO A 64 14.11 -40.85 -11.45
CA PRO A 64 12.88 -40.07 -11.26
C PRO A 64 12.96 -39.19 -10.01
N ILE A 65 12.45 -37.95 -10.08
CA ILE A 65 12.60 -36.96 -9.02
C ILE A 65 11.94 -37.41 -7.71
N GLU A 66 10.89 -38.24 -7.81
CA GLU A 66 10.20 -38.88 -6.70
C GLU A 66 11.09 -39.88 -5.93
N GLN A 67 12.22 -40.29 -6.53
CA GLN A 67 13.21 -41.20 -5.96
C GLN A 67 14.50 -40.50 -5.49
N MET A 68 14.52 -39.16 -5.53
CA MET A 68 15.65 -38.32 -5.10
C MET A 68 15.32 -37.58 -3.79
N THR A 69 16.31 -37.49 -2.91
CA THR A 69 16.29 -36.62 -1.73
C THR A 69 16.51 -35.17 -2.14
N ILE A 70 16.12 -34.21 -1.28
CA ILE A 70 16.35 -32.78 -1.50
C ILE A 70 17.84 -32.46 -1.73
N ALA A 71 18.74 -33.18 -1.04
CA ALA A 71 20.18 -33.02 -1.21
C ALA A 71 20.65 -33.47 -2.61
N GLU A 72 20.16 -34.63 -3.10
CA GLU A 72 20.45 -35.13 -4.45
C GLU A 72 19.90 -34.20 -5.55
N ILE A 73 18.69 -33.63 -5.34
CA ILE A 73 18.09 -32.66 -6.28
C ILE A 73 18.97 -31.40 -6.37
N LYS A 74 19.39 -30.83 -5.23
CA LYS A 74 20.25 -29.63 -5.19
C LYS A 74 21.65 -29.88 -5.74
N ALA A 75 22.17 -31.10 -5.61
CA ALA A 75 23.48 -31.48 -6.11
C ALA A 75 23.47 -31.82 -7.62
N THR A 76 22.29 -31.94 -8.24
CA THR A 76 22.19 -32.16 -9.69
C THR A 76 22.49 -30.83 -10.39
N PRO A 77 23.61 -30.71 -11.13
CA PRO A 77 23.95 -29.48 -11.81
C PRO A 77 22.91 -29.19 -12.89
N VAL A 78 22.10 -28.17 -12.64
CA VAL A 78 21.36 -27.50 -13.69
C VAL A 78 22.36 -26.52 -14.30
N GLU A 79 23.19 -26.98 -15.25
CA GLU A 79 23.97 -26.02 -16.02
C GLU A 79 22.98 -25.06 -16.68
N PRO A 80 23.01 -23.75 -16.38
CA PRO A 80 22.26 -22.80 -17.18
C PRO A 80 22.83 -22.95 -18.58
N SER A 81 22.01 -23.42 -19.52
CA SER A 81 22.43 -23.49 -20.91
C SER A 81 22.99 -22.14 -21.33
N ALA A 82 23.93 -22.08 -22.27
CA ALA A 82 24.43 -20.80 -22.77
C ALA A 82 23.29 -19.85 -23.19
N ALA A 83 22.17 -20.41 -23.66
CA ALA A 83 20.93 -19.68 -23.94
C ALA A 83 20.27 -19.07 -22.68
N TYR A 84 20.28 -19.78 -21.54
CA TYR A 84 19.74 -19.26 -20.28
C TYR A 84 20.64 -18.17 -19.68
N ALA A 85 21.96 -18.35 -19.74
CA ALA A 85 22.91 -17.32 -19.31
C ALA A 85 22.80 -16.04 -20.17
N ALA A 86 22.62 -16.19 -21.48
CA ALA A 86 22.35 -15.06 -22.38
C ALA A 86 21.01 -14.37 -22.05
N TYR A 87 19.96 -15.15 -21.80
CA TYR A 87 18.66 -14.63 -21.35
C TYR A 87 18.75 -13.85 -20.04
N GLU A 88 19.48 -14.35 -19.04
CA GLU A 88 19.65 -13.66 -17.76
C GLU A 88 20.38 -12.32 -17.92
N ALA A 89 21.40 -12.27 -18.78
CA ALA A 89 22.09 -11.02 -19.10
C ALA A 89 21.16 -10.02 -19.81
N GLU A 90 20.42 -10.47 -20.83
CA GLU A 90 19.45 -9.63 -21.56
C GLU A 90 18.33 -9.13 -20.65
N LEU A 91 17.82 -10.00 -19.76
CA LEU A 91 16.81 -9.65 -18.77
C LEU A 91 17.34 -8.58 -17.80
N ALA A 92 18.58 -8.74 -17.30
CA ALA A 92 19.19 -7.78 -16.40
C ALA A 92 19.38 -6.40 -17.05
N GLU A 93 19.83 -6.37 -18.32
CA GLU A 93 19.95 -5.12 -19.08
C GLU A 93 18.59 -4.45 -19.31
N TRP A 94 17.56 -5.24 -19.65
CA TRP A 94 16.21 -4.73 -19.83
C TRP A 94 15.63 -4.20 -18.51
N GLN A 95 15.84 -4.91 -17.40
CA GLN A 95 15.42 -4.50 -16.06
C GLN A 95 16.10 -3.19 -15.64
N ALA A 96 17.41 -3.07 -15.83
CA ALA A 96 18.15 -1.85 -15.50
C ALA A 96 17.60 -0.62 -16.26
N LYS A 97 17.29 -0.78 -17.55
CA LYS A 97 16.66 0.30 -18.36
C LYS A 97 15.26 0.65 -17.86
N ALA A 98 14.47 -0.36 -17.49
CA ALA A 98 13.12 -0.15 -16.96
C ALA A 98 13.16 0.58 -15.60
N GLU A 99 14.08 0.21 -14.71
CA GLU A 99 14.28 0.83 -13.40
C GLU A 99 14.80 2.27 -13.53
N GLU A 100 15.75 2.54 -14.43
CA GLU A 100 16.23 3.90 -14.71
C GLU A 100 15.10 4.79 -15.24
N LEU A 101 14.28 4.25 -16.15
CA LEU A 101 13.12 4.96 -16.71
C LEU A 101 12.04 5.23 -15.65
N GLU A 102 11.77 4.26 -14.79
CA GLU A 102 10.83 4.39 -13.67
C GLU A 102 11.30 5.50 -12.73
N ALA A 103 12.53 5.42 -12.23
CA ALA A 103 13.10 6.43 -11.35
C ALA A 103 13.09 7.84 -11.99
N ALA A 104 13.33 7.95 -13.30
CA ALA A 104 13.32 9.22 -14.01
C ALA A 104 11.92 9.82 -14.18
N ILE A 105 10.87 8.99 -14.29
CA ILE A 105 9.50 9.45 -14.56
C ILE A 105 8.68 9.58 -13.27
N THR A 106 8.73 8.56 -12.41
CA THR A 106 7.86 8.45 -11.23
C THR A 106 8.57 8.80 -9.92
N GLY A 107 9.91 8.73 -9.86
CA GLY A 107 10.65 8.78 -8.58
C GLY A 107 10.30 9.94 -7.64
N ASP A 108 10.23 11.18 -8.16
CA ASP A 108 9.85 12.35 -7.34
C ASP A 108 8.38 12.31 -6.90
N VAL A 109 7.47 11.99 -7.81
CA VAL A 109 6.03 11.99 -7.52
C VAL A 109 5.63 10.84 -6.62
N ASP A 110 6.31 9.69 -6.73
CA ASP A 110 6.10 8.52 -5.87
C ASP A 110 6.50 8.85 -4.42
N ALA A 111 7.68 9.43 -4.21
CA ALA A 111 8.09 9.88 -2.88
C ALA A 111 7.15 10.95 -2.29
N ARG A 112 6.66 11.89 -3.11
CA ARG A 112 5.67 12.89 -2.66
C ARG A 112 4.32 12.26 -2.34
N TRP A 113 3.91 11.24 -3.10
CA TRP A 113 2.67 10.50 -2.91
C TRP A 113 2.72 9.70 -1.61
N GLU A 114 3.76 8.89 -1.39
CA GLU A 114 3.97 8.15 -0.14
C GLU A 114 3.93 9.07 1.08
N ALA A 115 4.66 10.19 1.03
CA ALA A 115 4.65 11.17 2.12
C ALA A 115 3.27 11.82 2.34
N ALA A 116 2.44 11.95 1.30
CA ALA A 116 1.09 12.48 1.42
C ALA A 116 0.11 11.46 2.00
N VAL A 117 0.24 10.19 1.62
CA VAL A 117 -0.51 9.06 2.19
C VAL A 117 -0.19 8.93 3.68
N ASP A 118 1.09 8.94 4.06
CA ASP A 118 1.51 8.89 5.47
C ASP A 118 0.95 10.07 6.28
N ALA A 119 0.94 11.27 5.69
CA ALA A 119 0.37 12.45 6.35
C ALA A 119 -1.16 12.35 6.53
N GLN A 120 -1.86 11.76 5.55
CA GLN A 120 -3.31 11.52 5.63
C GLN A 120 -3.63 10.47 6.70
N ASP A 121 -2.91 9.35 6.73
CA ASP A 121 -3.10 8.31 7.75
C ASP A 121 -2.77 8.86 9.15
N ALA A 122 -1.66 9.57 9.33
CA ALA A 122 -1.33 10.20 10.61
C ALA A 122 -2.44 11.16 11.11
N ALA A 123 -3.06 11.93 10.20
CA ALA A 123 -4.18 12.79 10.54
C ALA A 123 -5.45 11.99 10.89
N ALA A 124 -5.73 10.89 10.19
CA ALA A 124 -6.83 9.99 10.51
C ALA A 124 -6.64 9.30 11.86
N GLN A 125 -5.44 8.80 12.17
CA GLN A 125 -5.11 8.20 13.47
C GLN A 125 -5.30 9.21 14.61
N ALA A 126 -4.93 10.48 14.40
CA ALA A 126 -5.16 11.53 15.39
C ALA A 126 -6.66 11.78 15.64
N ILE A 127 -7.52 11.65 14.63
CA ILE A 127 -8.98 11.70 14.78
C ILE A 127 -9.48 10.49 15.59
N PHE A 128 -9.04 9.28 15.26
CA PHE A 128 -9.50 8.07 15.95
C PHE A 128 -9.05 8.01 17.40
N ALA A 129 -7.86 8.51 17.72
CA ALA A 129 -7.29 8.52 19.07
C ALA A 129 -8.13 9.36 20.07
N GLU A 130 -8.95 10.28 19.58
CA GLU A 130 -9.70 11.21 20.42
C GLU A 130 -11.20 10.86 20.47
N PRO A 131 -11.89 10.91 21.63
CA PRO A 131 -13.30 10.56 21.72
C PRO A 131 -14.21 11.48 20.88
N ALA A 132 -15.09 10.94 20.04
CA ALA A 132 -15.96 11.72 19.16
C ALA A 132 -16.94 12.62 19.95
N PRO A 133 -16.89 13.96 19.90
CA PRO A 133 -17.65 14.80 20.83
C PRO A 133 -19.18 14.69 20.74
N ASN A 134 -19.72 14.23 19.61
CA ASN A 134 -21.16 14.08 19.36
C ASN A 134 -21.43 13.03 18.26
N ILE A 135 -22.71 12.78 17.96
CA ILE A 135 -23.14 11.82 16.92
C ILE A 135 -22.60 12.17 15.53
N ALA A 136 -22.55 13.46 15.16
CA ALA A 136 -22.01 13.88 13.85
C ALA A 136 -20.52 13.56 13.71
N ALA A 137 -19.75 13.74 14.79
CA ALA A 137 -18.34 13.36 14.85
C ALA A 137 -18.14 11.83 14.77
N LEU A 138 -19.03 11.06 15.41
CA LEU A 138 -19.01 9.60 15.29
C LEU A 138 -19.29 9.15 13.84
N PHE A 139 -20.30 9.74 13.19
CA PHE A 139 -20.58 9.46 11.78
C PHE A 139 -19.39 9.81 10.89
N PHE A 140 -18.70 10.92 11.15
CA PHE A 140 -17.49 11.26 10.42
C PHE A 140 -16.42 10.15 10.53
N LYS A 141 -16.19 9.60 11.74
CA LYS A 141 -15.27 8.46 11.91
C LYS A 141 -15.72 7.20 11.17
N ILE A 142 -17.01 6.88 11.23
CA ILE A 142 -17.57 5.71 10.54
C ILE A 142 -17.40 5.84 9.03
N ASN A 143 -17.72 7.01 8.47
CA ASN A 143 -17.54 7.29 7.05
C ASN A 143 -16.06 7.21 6.67
N LEU A 144 -15.15 7.69 7.52
CA LEU A 144 -13.71 7.59 7.27
C LEU A 144 -13.25 6.12 7.24
N VAL A 145 -13.84 5.25 8.07
CA VAL A 145 -13.62 3.79 7.94
C VAL A 145 -14.19 3.25 6.63
N GLU A 146 -15.43 3.61 6.29
CA GLU A 146 -16.11 3.08 5.10
C GLU A 146 -15.46 3.54 3.78
N GLU A 147 -15.01 4.78 3.70
CA GLU A 147 -14.46 5.39 2.48
C GLU A 147 -12.97 5.07 2.32
N GLU A 148 -12.16 5.19 3.37
CA GLU A 148 -10.70 5.04 3.27
C GLU A 148 -10.22 3.60 3.46
N TYR A 149 -10.96 2.75 4.19
CA TYR A 149 -10.64 1.31 4.34
C TYR A 149 -11.44 0.41 3.39
N ARG A 150 -11.99 0.96 2.31
CA ARG A 150 -12.78 0.20 1.33
C ARG A 150 -11.95 -0.95 0.75
N GLY A 151 -12.23 -2.18 1.18
CA GLY A 151 -11.52 -3.40 0.76
C GLY A 151 -10.40 -3.87 1.69
N CYS A 152 -10.11 -3.16 2.78
CA CYS A 152 -9.22 -3.60 3.86
C CYS A 152 -10.03 -3.77 5.16
N ASP A 153 -9.77 -4.84 5.91
CA ASP A 153 -10.36 -4.97 7.25
C ASP A 153 -9.80 -3.83 8.13
N PRO A 154 -10.65 -2.97 8.71
CA PRO A 154 -10.17 -1.95 9.63
C PRO A 154 -9.51 -2.65 10.81
N SER A 155 -8.35 -2.13 11.23
CA SER A 155 -7.62 -2.74 12.34
C SER A 155 -8.52 -2.90 13.58
N ASP A 156 -8.34 -3.99 14.33
CA ASP A 156 -9.03 -4.24 15.60
C ASP A 156 -9.00 -3.02 16.53
N LYS A 157 -7.91 -2.24 16.48
CA LYS A 157 -7.73 -1.01 17.25
C LYS A 157 -8.72 0.08 16.85
N VAL A 158 -8.87 0.37 15.56
CA VAL A 158 -9.81 1.38 15.04
C VAL A 158 -11.26 0.97 15.38
N THR A 159 -11.61 -0.29 15.13
CA THR A 159 -12.93 -0.83 15.45
C THR A 159 -13.27 -0.71 16.93
N LYS A 160 -12.33 -1.04 17.84
CA LYS A 160 -12.50 -0.86 19.29
C LYS A 160 -12.74 0.60 19.69
N LEU A 161 -12.04 1.55 19.07
CA LEU A 161 -12.20 2.99 19.35
C LEU A 161 -13.57 3.50 18.91
N VAL A 162 -14.05 3.10 17.73
CA VAL A 162 -15.41 3.45 17.26
C VAL A 162 -16.47 2.89 18.20
N PHE A 163 -16.38 1.62 18.62
CA PHE A 163 -17.33 1.05 19.57
C PHE A 163 -17.27 1.71 20.95
N ALA A 164 -16.09 2.16 21.40
CA ALA A 164 -15.98 2.92 22.64
C ALA A 164 -16.75 4.25 22.56
N ASP A 165 -16.65 4.96 21.43
CA ASP A 165 -17.41 6.18 21.17
C ASP A 165 -18.93 5.94 21.10
N VAL A 166 -19.37 4.86 20.45
CA VAL A 166 -20.79 4.44 20.42
C VAL A 166 -21.31 4.25 21.84
N ARG A 167 -20.64 3.43 22.66
CA ARG A 167 -21.07 3.17 24.05
C ARG A 167 -21.14 4.46 24.86
N ARG A 168 -20.11 5.31 24.77
CA ARG A 168 -20.06 6.57 25.50
C ARG A 168 -21.21 7.52 25.12
N LEU A 169 -21.52 7.64 23.84
CA LEU A 169 -22.61 8.50 23.37
C LEU A 169 -24.00 7.96 23.76
N MET A 170 -24.22 6.64 23.72
CA MET A 170 -25.46 6.04 24.20
C MET A 170 -25.64 6.24 25.72
N SER A 171 -24.56 6.15 26.51
CA SER A 171 -24.62 6.36 27.96
C SER A 171 -24.73 7.83 28.37
N GLY A 172 -24.37 8.77 27.49
CA GLY A 172 -24.46 10.22 27.74
C GLY A 172 -25.76 10.89 27.27
N GLY A 173 -26.56 10.20 26.44
CA GLY A 173 -27.89 10.65 25.98
C GLY A 173 -29.05 10.18 26.85
N ALA A 174 -28.78 9.48 27.96
CA ALA A 174 -29.76 9.02 28.92
C ALA A 174 -29.68 9.86 30.21
N ALA A 175 -30.15 11.11 30.13
CA ALA A 175 -30.48 11.97 31.27
C ALA A 175 -31.56 12.96 30.87
#